data_AF-M3HX24-F1
#
_entry.id   AF-M3HX24-F1
#
_cell.length_a   1.000
_cell.length_b   1.000
_cell.length_c   1.000
_cell.angle_alpha   90.00
_cell.angle_beta   90.00
_cell.angle_gamma   90.00
#
_symmetry.space_group_name_H-M   'P 1'
#
loop_
_entity.id
_entity.type
_entity.pdbx_description
1 polymer ?
#
loop_
_entity_poly.entity_id
_entity_poly.type
_entity_poly.pdbx_seq_one_letter_code
_entity_poly.pdbx_strand_id
1 'polypeptide(L)'
;MDKTNTNHNSRVAITGIGIILPNTYSVDMFWKNLSEGNSQIDKITRFQTNDMTVKVAAEMNDFDWKKFLPDLEEKHAKRYNRETFAIMSAMAEARKDAKLEKDSVDPSKVGFIDSSSRSSLAWWEHAWKLYHKEKN
;
A
#
# COMPACT_ATOMS: atom_id res chain seq x y z
N MET A 1 23.60 -12.33 -37.30
CA MET A 1 22.63 -11.94 -36.24
C MET A 1 22.39 -13.17 -35.41
N ASP A 2 23.00 -13.21 -34.24
CA ASP A 2 23.02 -14.37 -33.36
C ASP A 2 21.66 -14.51 -32.66
N LYS A 3 21.01 -15.67 -32.82
CA LYS A 3 19.76 -16.02 -32.14
C LYS A 3 20.15 -16.77 -30.87
N THR A 4 20.53 -16.02 -29.83
CA THR A 4 20.89 -16.62 -28.55
C THR A 4 19.65 -17.06 -27.76
N ASN A 5 19.30 -18.33 -27.95
CA ASN A 5 18.94 -19.30 -26.92
C ASN A 5 18.17 -18.76 -25.69
N THR A 6 16.84 -18.63 -25.82
CA THR A 6 15.92 -18.28 -24.72
C THR A 6 15.60 -19.50 -23.83
N ASN A 7 16.59 -19.96 -23.05
CA ASN A 7 16.31 -20.81 -21.89
C ASN A 7 15.67 -19.94 -20.79
N HIS A 8 14.38 -19.63 -20.94
CA HIS A 8 13.57 -18.88 -19.97
C HIS A 8 13.27 -19.73 -18.72
N ASN A 9 14.30 -19.96 -17.91
CA ASN A 9 14.10 -20.52 -16.57
C ASN A 9 14.99 -19.80 -15.55
N SER A 10 15.00 -18.47 -15.61
CA SER A 10 15.57 -17.66 -14.54
C SER A 10 14.87 -18.03 -13.24
N ARG A 11 15.63 -18.55 -12.28
CA ARG A 11 15.10 -18.85 -10.95
C ARG A 11 14.70 -17.53 -10.30
N VAL A 12 13.45 -17.46 -9.88
CA VAL A 12 12.90 -16.30 -9.17
C VAL A 12 12.84 -16.65 -7.68
N ALA A 13 13.19 -15.67 -6.85
CA ALA A 13 13.08 -15.77 -5.39
C ALA A 13 12.38 -14.53 -4.84
N ILE A 14 11.66 -14.71 -3.73
CA ILE A 14 11.17 -13.59 -2.92
C ILE A 14 12.31 -13.23 -1.97
N THR A 15 12.89 -12.05 -2.14
CA THR A 15 14.04 -11.59 -1.34
C THR A 15 13.64 -10.67 -0.21
N GLY A 16 12.46 -10.06 -0.27
CA GLY A 16 11.90 -9.27 0.82
C GLY A 16 10.40 -9.13 0.69
N ILE A 17 9.74 -8.98 1.84
CA ILE A 17 8.31 -8.74 1.96
C ILE A 17 8.08 -7.45 2.75
N GLY A 18 6.99 -6.77 2.44
CA GLY A 18 6.61 -5.55 3.14
C GLY A 18 5.11 -5.41 3.16
N ILE A 19 4.60 -4.85 4.26
CA ILE A 19 3.19 -4.96 4.57
C ILE A 19 2.65 -3.68 5.18
N ILE A 20 1.50 -3.25 4.68
CA ILE A 20 0.68 -2.22 5.30
C ILE A 20 -0.75 -2.76 5.33
N LEU A 21 -1.16 -3.21 6.50
CA LEU A 21 -2.48 -3.74 6.80
C LEU A 21 -3.14 -2.90 7.92
N PRO A 22 -4.46 -3.06 8.16
CA PRO A 22 -5.12 -2.44 9.30
C PRO A 22 -4.35 -2.65 10.60
N ASN A 23 -3.90 -1.55 11.21
CA ASN A 23 -3.12 -1.49 12.45
C ASN A 23 -1.92 -2.45 12.53
N THR A 24 -1.38 -2.85 11.36
CA THR A 24 -0.24 -3.76 11.23
C THR A 24 0.66 -3.21 10.12
N TYR A 25 1.75 -2.56 10.52
CA TYR A 25 2.58 -1.78 9.59
C TYR A 25 4.03 -2.26 9.53
N SER A 26 4.30 -3.47 10.05
CA SER A 26 5.59 -4.14 9.87
C SER A 26 5.42 -5.65 9.69
N VAL A 27 6.40 -6.28 9.04
CA VAL A 27 6.47 -7.75 8.88
C VAL A 27 6.48 -8.46 10.24
N ASP A 28 7.22 -7.93 11.22
CA ASP A 28 7.26 -8.49 12.58
C ASP A 28 5.89 -8.41 13.27
N MET A 29 5.21 -7.27 13.17
CA MET A 29 3.85 -7.10 13.71
C MET A 29 2.88 -8.06 13.02
N PHE A 30 3.01 -8.26 11.71
CA PHE A 30 2.17 -9.19 10.96
C PHE A 30 2.32 -10.61 11.47
N TRP A 31 3.55 -11.12 11.61
CA TRP A 31 3.77 -12.47 12.11
C TRP A 31 3.33 -12.63 13.57
N LYS A 32 3.56 -11.61 14.40
CA LYS A 32 3.06 -11.60 15.77
C LYS A 32 1.54 -11.68 15.81
N ASN A 33 0.85 -10.80 15.11
CA ASN A 33 -0.62 -10.78 15.09
C ASN A 33 -1.20 -12.07 14.53
N LEU A 34 -0.59 -12.63 13.48
CA LEU A 34 -1.04 -13.88 12.88
C LEU A 34 -0.83 -15.07 13.83
N SER A 35 0.34 -15.17 14.47
CA SER A 35 0.67 -16.30 15.36
C SER A 35 -0.08 -16.25 16.70
N GLU A 36 -0.38 -15.06 17.20
CA GLU A 36 -1.13 -14.86 18.46
C GLU A 36 -2.65 -14.79 18.26
N GLY A 37 -3.14 -14.69 17.01
CA GLY A 37 -4.57 -14.55 16.72
C GLY A 37 -5.15 -13.17 17.03
N ASN A 38 -4.33 -12.12 16.95
CA ASN A 38 -4.75 -10.74 17.24
C ASN A 38 -5.56 -10.15 16.07
N SER A 39 -6.89 -10.17 16.19
CA SER A 39 -7.79 -9.56 15.21
C SER A 39 -7.63 -8.04 15.14
N GLN A 40 -7.67 -7.48 13.94
CA GLN A 40 -7.63 -6.03 13.68
C GLN A 40 -9.01 -5.47 13.27
N ILE A 41 -10.07 -6.27 13.45
CA ILE A 41 -11.45 -5.85 13.19
C ILE A 41 -11.99 -5.13 14.42
N ASP A 42 -12.54 -3.94 14.23
CA ASP A 42 -13.24 -3.19 15.28
C ASP A 42 -14.47 -2.47 14.68
N LYS A 43 -15.20 -1.73 15.51
CA LYS A 43 -16.27 -0.83 15.06
C LYS A 43 -15.71 0.20 14.08
N ILE A 44 -16.47 0.46 13.02
CA ILE A 44 -16.17 1.54 12.07
C ILE A 44 -16.21 2.87 12.83
N THR A 45 -15.12 3.63 12.77
CA THR A 45 -15.00 4.95 13.42
C THR A 45 -14.97 6.10 12.42
N ARG A 46 -14.71 5.81 11.14
CA ARG A 46 -14.52 6.84 10.11
C ARG A 46 -15.80 7.58 9.71
N PHE A 47 -16.97 7.01 9.98
CA PHE A 47 -18.28 7.61 9.71
C PHE A 47 -19.37 6.93 10.57
N GLN A 48 -20.55 7.57 10.65
CA GLN A 48 -21.70 7.04 11.40
C GLN A 48 -22.30 5.81 10.69
N THR A 49 -22.58 4.75 11.46
CA THR A 49 -23.06 3.46 10.91
C THR A 49 -24.44 3.04 11.43
N ASN A 50 -25.20 3.96 12.03
CA ASN A 50 -26.47 3.66 12.70
C ASN A 50 -27.44 2.88 11.81
N ASP A 51 -27.59 3.31 10.55
CA ASP A 51 -28.52 2.77 9.57
C ASP A 51 -27.94 1.62 8.71
N MET A 52 -26.73 1.15 9.03
CA MET A 52 -26.06 0.09 8.30
C MET A 52 -26.20 -1.27 8.97
N THR A 53 -26.38 -2.31 8.16
CA THR A 53 -26.32 -3.70 8.65
C THR A 53 -24.92 -4.09 9.10
N VAL A 54 -23.87 -3.61 8.43
CA VAL A 54 -22.46 -3.86 8.77
C VAL A 54 -21.89 -2.65 9.51
N LYS A 55 -21.34 -2.88 10.71
CA LYS A 55 -20.85 -1.82 11.62
C LYS A 55 -19.39 -2.00 12.04
N VAL A 56 -18.71 -3.01 11.49
CA VAL A 56 -17.33 -3.36 11.80
C VAL A 56 -16.48 -3.38 10.54
N ALA A 57 -15.22 -2.99 10.68
CA ALA A 57 -14.21 -3.05 9.63
C ALA A 57 -12.82 -3.17 10.25
N ALA A 58 -11.84 -3.55 9.45
CA ALA A 58 -10.44 -3.43 9.81
C ALA A 58 -9.92 -2.09 9.25
N GLU A 59 -9.91 -1.06 10.10
CA GLU A 59 -9.47 0.28 9.71
C GLU A 59 -7.97 0.46 9.95
N MET A 60 -7.28 1.13 9.02
CA MET A 60 -5.98 1.73 9.32
C MET A 60 -6.25 3.04 10.05
N ASN A 61 -6.08 3.11 11.37
CA ASN A 61 -6.36 4.35 12.11
C ASN A 61 -5.11 5.22 12.20
N ASP A 62 -4.01 4.65 12.69
CA ASP A 62 -2.76 5.38 12.97
C ASP A 62 -1.70 5.27 11.87
N PHE A 63 -2.13 5.03 10.63
CA PHE A 63 -1.20 4.95 9.50
C PHE A 63 -0.65 6.33 9.13
N ASP A 64 0.64 6.52 9.37
CA ASP A 64 1.42 7.69 8.99
C ASP A 64 2.48 7.31 7.95
N TRP A 65 2.22 7.67 6.69
CA TRP A 65 3.09 7.37 5.56
C TRP A 65 4.46 8.05 5.65
N LYS A 66 4.58 9.15 6.41
CA LYS A 66 5.84 9.90 6.55
C LYS A 66 6.93 9.08 7.24
N LYS A 67 6.53 8.10 8.06
CA LYS A 67 7.44 7.15 8.71
C LYS A 67 8.13 6.20 7.73
N PHE A 68 7.51 5.94 6.58
CA PHE A 68 7.98 4.99 5.57
C PHE A 68 8.60 5.69 4.35
N LEU A 69 8.14 6.92 4.06
CA LEU A 69 8.52 7.69 2.88
C LEU A 69 9.04 9.08 3.29
N PRO A 70 10.11 9.18 4.11
CA PRO A 70 10.61 10.45 4.62
C PRO A 70 11.14 11.37 3.52
N ASP A 71 11.60 10.80 2.41
CA ASP A 71 12.15 11.52 1.26
C ASP A 71 11.05 12.01 0.28
N LEU A 72 9.78 11.64 0.50
CA LEU A 72 8.70 12.03 -0.40
C LEU A 72 8.28 13.48 -0.14
N GLU A 73 8.62 14.36 -1.08
CA GLU A 73 8.27 15.77 -0.97
C GLU A 73 6.76 16.01 -0.94
N GLU A 74 6.32 16.94 -0.10
CA GLU A 74 4.91 17.31 0.10
C GLU A 74 4.22 17.75 -1.21
N LYS A 75 4.97 18.37 -2.14
CA LYS A 75 4.45 18.78 -3.46
C LYS A 75 3.97 17.58 -4.29
N HIS A 76 4.63 16.43 -4.14
CA HIS A 76 4.28 15.18 -4.80
C HIS A 76 3.23 14.42 -4.00
N ALA A 77 3.38 14.37 -2.67
CA ALA A 77 2.45 13.70 -1.77
C ALA A 77 0.99 14.16 -1.95
N LYS A 78 0.77 15.46 -2.21
CA LYS A 78 -0.57 16.03 -2.48
C LYS A 78 -1.33 15.40 -3.66
N ARG A 79 -0.64 14.66 -4.53
CA ARG A 79 -1.23 13.99 -5.70
C ARG A 79 -1.61 12.53 -5.42
N TYR A 80 -1.30 12.01 -4.24
CA TYR A 80 -1.52 10.62 -3.88
C TYR A 80 -2.65 10.48 -2.87
N ASN A 81 -3.31 9.34 -2.93
CA ASN A 81 -4.34 8.95 -1.98
C ASN A 81 -3.77 7.98 -0.93
N ARG A 82 -4.60 7.65 0.06
CA ARG A 82 -4.22 6.78 1.17
C ARG A 82 -3.77 5.39 0.71
N GLU A 83 -4.40 4.85 -0.33
CA GLU A 83 -4.08 3.54 -0.89
C GLU A 83 -2.70 3.55 -1.57
N THR A 84 -2.39 4.58 -2.35
CA THR A 84 -1.07 4.78 -2.96
C THR A 84 0.02 4.89 -1.89
N PHE A 85 -0.23 5.66 -0.82
CA PHE A 85 0.72 5.74 0.29
C PHE A 85 0.93 4.39 0.97
N ALA A 86 -0.11 3.58 1.15
CA ALA A 86 0.01 2.25 1.72
C ALA A 86 0.87 1.32 0.84
N ILE A 87 0.64 1.31 -0.49
CA ILE A 87 1.43 0.51 -1.43
C ILE A 87 2.90 0.96 -1.42
N MET A 88 3.16 2.26 -1.54
CA MET A 88 4.53 2.80 -1.51
C MET A 88 5.24 2.49 -0.19
N SER A 89 4.54 2.57 0.93
CA SER A 89 5.09 2.26 2.26
C SER A 89 5.39 0.76 2.40
N ALA A 90 4.52 -0.12 1.89
CA ALA A 90 4.79 -1.56 1.83
C ALA A 90 5.99 -1.89 0.94
N MET A 91 6.18 -1.17 -0.17
CA MET A 91 7.38 -1.32 -1.01
C MET A 91 8.65 -0.86 -0.30
N ALA A 92 8.58 0.21 0.51
CA ALA A 92 9.72 0.66 1.31
C ALA A 92 10.12 -0.39 2.36
N GLU A 93 9.13 -0.99 3.03
CA GLU A 93 9.33 -2.13 3.91
C GLU A 93 9.95 -3.33 3.18
N ALA A 94 9.40 -3.73 2.03
CA ALA A 94 9.90 -4.87 1.26
C ALA A 94 11.35 -4.68 0.79
N ARG A 95 11.69 -3.45 0.38
CA ARG A 95 13.06 -3.08 0.02
C ARG A 95 14.01 -3.20 1.20
N LYS A 96 13.59 -2.73 2.38
CA LYS A 96 14.36 -2.82 3.63
C LYS A 96 14.58 -4.28 4.03
N ASP A 97 13.55 -5.11 3.97
CA ASP A 97 13.63 -6.55 4.28
C ASP A 97 14.58 -7.28 3.31
N ALA A 98 14.52 -6.91 2.01
CA ALA A 98 15.45 -7.39 0.99
C ALA A 98 16.89 -6.86 1.13
N LYS A 99 17.15 -5.94 2.07
CA LYS A 99 18.44 -5.25 2.25
C LYS A 99 18.94 -4.59 0.96
N LEU A 100 18.01 -4.02 0.20
CA LEU A 100 18.32 -3.27 -1.02
C LEU A 100 18.54 -1.80 -0.67
N GLU A 101 19.80 -1.37 -0.74
CA GLU A 101 20.16 0.03 -0.52
C GLU A 101 19.59 0.93 -1.63
N LYS A 102 19.43 2.22 -1.32
CA LYS A 102 19.04 3.22 -2.33
C LYS A 102 20.07 3.23 -3.47
N ASP A 103 19.58 3.27 -4.70
CA ASP A 103 20.39 3.27 -5.93
C ASP A 103 21.30 2.04 -6.13
N SER A 104 21.08 0.94 -5.38
CA SER A 104 21.84 -0.31 -5.51
C SER A 104 21.44 -1.17 -6.71
N VAL A 105 20.32 -0.84 -7.37
CA VAL A 105 19.78 -1.57 -8.51
C VAL A 105 19.64 -0.64 -9.70
N ASP A 106 20.14 -1.08 -10.86
CA ASP A 106 19.97 -0.41 -12.14
C ASP A 106 18.47 -0.21 -12.43
N PRO A 107 17.97 1.04 -12.54
CA PRO A 107 16.55 1.31 -12.76
C PRO A 107 15.99 0.66 -14.03
N SER A 108 16.82 0.42 -15.05
CA SER A 108 16.40 -0.27 -16.28
C SER A 108 16.04 -1.75 -16.07
N LYS A 109 16.43 -2.32 -14.92
CA LYS A 109 16.18 -3.71 -14.52
C LYS A 109 15.10 -3.83 -13.44
N VAL A 110 14.48 -2.72 -13.03
CA VAL A 110 13.42 -2.70 -12.02
C VAL A 110 12.06 -2.59 -12.69
N GLY A 111 11.20 -3.57 -12.43
CA GLY A 111 9.78 -3.52 -12.78
C GLY A 111 8.92 -3.26 -11.55
N PHE A 112 7.78 -2.61 -11.75
CA PHE A 112 6.73 -2.49 -10.75
C PHE A 112 5.43 -3.05 -11.32
N ILE A 113 4.82 -3.98 -10.59
CA ILE A 113 3.55 -4.60 -10.94
C ILE A 113 2.68 -4.52 -9.70
N ASP A 114 1.56 -3.82 -9.80
CA ASP A 114 0.54 -3.77 -8.77
C ASP A 114 -0.84 -4.15 -9.31
N SER A 115 -1.77 -4.33 -8.38
CA SER A 115 -3.17 -4.51 -8.70
C SER A 115 -4.03 -3.92 -7.60
N SER A 116 -5.21 -3.43 -7.97
CA SER A 116 -6.22 -2.96 -7.04
C SER A 116 -7.60 -3.34 -7.58
N SER A 117 -8.47 -3.83 -6.71
CA SER A 117 -9.82 -4.25 -7.11
C SER A 117 -10.78 -3.08 -7.25
N ARG A 118 -10.67 -2.06 -6.38
CA ARG A 118 -11.60 -0.92 -6.33
C ARG A 118 -10.94 0.43 -6.58
N SER A 119 -9.60 0.47 -6.68
CA SER A 119 -8.84 1.71 -6.74
C SER A 119 -9.27 2.69 -5.62
N SER A 120 -8.96 3.99 -5.74
CA SER A 120 -9.24 4.96 -4.69
C SER A 120 -10.68 5.49 -4.76
N LEU A 121 -11.59 4.79 -4.10
CA LEU A 121 -13.00 5.21 -4.01
C LEU A 121 -13.19 6.54 -3.30
N ALA A 122 -12.33 6.86 -2.32
CA ALA A 122 -12.38 8.16 -1.65
C ALA A 122 -12.08 9.32 -2.63
N TRP A 123 -11.17 9.10 -3.58
CA TRP A 123 -10.91 10.08 -4.63
C TRP A 123 -12.11 10.24 -5.56
N TRP A 124 -12.73 9.13 -5.97
CA TRP A 124 -13.95 9.16 -6.79
C TRP A 124 -15.10 9.91 -6.10
N GLU A 125 -15.32 9.65 -4.82
CA GLU A 125 -16.32 10.36 -4.01
C GLU A 125 -16.03 11.87 -3.96
N HIS A 126 -14.76 12.25 -3.75
CA HIS A 126 -14.34 13.66 -3.75
C HIS A 126 -14.60 14.34 -5.11
N ALA A 127 -14.17 13.71 -6.21
CA ALA A 127 -14.39 14.23 -7.56
C ALA A 127 -15.88 14.39 -7.89
N TRP A 128 -16.69 13.40 -7.51
CA TRP A 128 -18.15 13.44 -7.68
C TRP A 128 -18.80 14.61 -6.94
N LYS A 129 -18.36 14.87 -5.70
CA LYS A 129 -18.84 16.01 -4.89
C LYS A 129 -18.47 17.35 -5.51
N LEU A 130 -17.27 17.49 -6.09
CA LEU A 130 -16.88 18.72 -6.79
C LEU A 130 -17.75 18.98 -8.01
N TYR A 131 -17.95 17.96 -8.86
CA TYR A 131 -18.77 18.08 -10.06
C TYR A 131 -20.22 18.52 -9.78
N HIS A 132 -20.82 18.05 -8.68
CA HIS A 132 -22.18 18.45 -8.30
C HIS A 132 -22.24 19.83 -7.64
N LYS A 133 -21.18 20.24 -6.95
CA LYS A 133 -21.10 21.59 -6.38
C LYS A 133 -21.01 22.68 -7.43
N GLU A 134 -20.40 22.40 -8.59
CA GLU A 134 -20.31 23.37 -9.70
C GLU A 134 -21.63 23.55 -10.47
N LYS A 135 -22.62 22.68 -10.23
CA LYS A 135 -23.93 22.71 -10.92
C LYS A 135 -25.07 23.33 -10.12
N ASN A 136 -24.82 23.71 -8.87
CA ASN A 136 -25.74 24.46 -8.01
C ASN A 136 -25.16 25.85 -7.74
#